data_AF-A0A947SGX8-F1
#
_entry.id   AF-A0A947SGX8-F1
#
_cell.length_a   1.000
_cell.length_b   1.000
_cell.length_c   1.000
_cell.angle_alpha   90.00
_cell.angle_beta   90.00
_cell.angle_gamma   90.00
#
_symmetry.space_group_name_H-M   'P 1'
#
loop_
_entity.id
_entity.type
_entity.pdbx_description
1 polymer ?
#
loop_
_entity_poly.entity_id
_entity_poly.type
_entity_poly.pdbx_seq_one_letter_code
_entity_poly.pdbx_strand_id
1 'polypeptide(L)'
;MRRAIGREGLSFPDRASAGELDETVVEDGDTGETVEFRQKLVSGGGFNALYREGMGLIEEVASYLDGEGRSASRALTREASFVYATESMRLTTRLMQLASWLLLQRAVNEGEITPETARTEKAKVKFSATPTTHGGPGWEELPLTLVNYIAEGERLLERVKHFDRLDRGEMPPPTEADETRSIAGQMERLQAAFRRQNDAK
;
A
#
# COMPACT_ATOMS: atom_id res chain seq x y z
N MET A 1 -45.93 57.93 40.70
CA MET A 1 -46.15 57.48 42.09
C MET A 1 -44.77 57.38 42.74
N ARG A 2 -44.47 58.30 43.69
CA ARG A 2 -43.53 58.28 44.87
C ARG A 2 -42.47 57.15 44.92
N ARG A 3 -41.20 57.26 45.37
CA ARG A 3 -40.25 58.18 46.05
C ARG A 3 -38.90 57.42 45.94
N ALA A 4 -37.73 57.95 45.56
CA ALA A 4 -36.82 58.88 46.25
C ALA A 4 -36.00 58.29 47.45
N ILE A 5 -34.67 58.56 47.39
CA ILE A 5 -33.65 58.70 48.48
C ILE A 5 -33.05 57.37 49.01
N GLY A 6 -31.73 57.12 49.12
CA GLY A 6 -30.50 57.93 49.06
C GLY A 6 -29.66 57.69 50.34
N ARG A 7 -28.34 57.43 50.20
CA ARG A 7 -27.19 57.79 51.08
C ARG A 7 -25.96 56.87 50.85
N GLU A 8 -24.82 57.43 50.42
CA GLU A 8 -23.62 57.79 51.23
C GLU A 8 -22.92 56.55 51.81
N GLY A 9 -21.61 56.28 51.68
CA GLY A 9 -20.45 56.97 51.15
C GLY A 9 -19.19 56.30 51.75
N LEU A 10 -18.13 56.20 50.94
CA LEU A 10 -16.70 56.15 51.32
C LEU A 10 -16.14 54.93 52.09
N SER A 11 -15.24 54.17 51.46
CA SER A 11 -13.85 53.93 51.93
C SER A 11 -13.14 52.88 51.04
N PHE A 12 -12.08 53.30 50.35
CA PHE A 12 -10.93 52.45 49.96
C PHE A 12 -9.86 52.65 51.06
N PRO A 13 -8.97 51.68 51.39
CA PRO A 13 -8.02 51.15 50.40
C PRO A 13 -7.39 49.74 50.61
N ASP A 14 -6.66 49.36 49.56
CA ASP A 14 -5.37 48.63 49.48
C ASP A 14 -5.26 47.09 49.56
N ARG A 15 -4.47 46.60 48.57
CA ARG A 15 -3.66 45.38 48.47
C ARG A 15 -4.32 44.00 48.49
N ALA A 16 -4.29 43.34 47.33
CA ALA A 16 -3.20 42.41 47.01
C ALA A 16 -3.29 41.94 45.55
N SER A 17 -2.19 42.10 44.84
CA SER A 17 -1.91 41.43 43.58
C SER A 17 -1.62 39.96 43.86
N ALA A 18 -2.29 39.06 43.16
CA ALA A 18 -1.82 37.71 42.92
C ALA A 18 -2.29 37.34 41.51
N GLY A 19 -1.32 37.21 40.61
CA GLY A 19 -1.57 36.88 39.21
C GLY A 19 -2.25 35.53 39.08
N GLU A 20 -3.32 35.51 38.31
CA GLU A 20 -3.88 34.30 37.72
C GLU A 20 -2.82 33.72 36.78
N LEU A 21 -2.22 32.60 37.16
CA LEU A 21 -1.40 31.81 36.27
C LEU A 21 -2.35 31.06 35.36
N ASP A 22 -2.40 31.50 34.10
CA ASP A 22 -3.00 30.80 32.96
C ASP A 22 -2.30 29.45 32.80
N GLU A 23 -2.94 28.41 33.35
CA GLU A 23 -2.56 27.02 33.14
C GLU A 23 -2.93 26.67 31.69
N THR A 24 -1.99 26.99 30.79
CA THR A 24 -1.99 26.49 29.42
C THR A 24 -1.85 24.98 29.49
N VAL A 25 -3.00 24.31 29.54
CA VAL A 25 -3.15 22.90 29.21
C VAL A 25 -2.62 22.74 27.79
N VAL A 26 -1.41 22.21 27.68
CA VAL A 26 -0.87 21.74 26.41
C VAL A 26 -1.73 20.53 26.04
N GLU A 27 -2.71 20.75 25.16
CA GLU A 27 -3.41 19.67 24.49
C GLU A 27 -2.38 18.84 23.72
N ASP A 28 -2.25 17.58 24.13
CA ASP A 28 -1.49 16.52 23.49
C ASP A 28 -2.17 16.18 22.15
N GLY A 29 -2.00 17.06 21.18
CA GLY A 29 -2.41 16.88 19.79
C GLY A 29 -1.26 16.33 18.98
N ASP A 30 -1.55 15.22 18.30
CA ASP A 30 -0.88 14.76 17.07
C ASP A 30 0.04 13.52 17.12
N THR A 31 -0.50 12.38 17.54
CA THR A 31 0.01 11.06 17.12
C THR A 31 -0.61 10.56 15.79
N GLY A 32 -1.55 11.31 15.21
CA GLY A 32 -2.32 10.91 14.01
C GLY A 32 -1.71 11.38 12.68
N GLU A 33 -1.35 12.66 12.54
CA GLU A 33 -0.73 13.21 11.32
C GLU A 33 0.66 12.60 11.08
N THR A 34 1.40 12.28 12.15
CA THR A 34 2.74 11.68 12.02
C THR A 34 2.73 10.25 11.47
N VAL A 35 1.61 9.53 11.55
CA VAL A 35 1.42 8.21 10.91
C VAL A 35 0.97 8.38 9.46
N GLU A 36 0.01 9.26 9.21
CA GLU A 36 -0.49 9.61 7.87
C GLU A 36 0.62 10.15 6.94
N PHE A 37 1.46 11.07 7.43
CA PHE A 37 2.56 11.64 6.66
C PHE A 37 3.63 10.61 6.32
N ARG A 38 3.98 9.73 7.28
CA ARG A 38 4.93 8.62 7.04
C ARG A 38 4.36 7.61 6.06
N GLN A 39 3.09 7.26 6.17
CA GLN A 39 2.41 6.37 5.24
C GLN A 39 2.36 6.98 3.83
N LYS A 40 2.13 8.28 3.70
CA LYS A 40 2.08 9.00 2.42
C LYS A 40 3.45 9.15 1.77
N LEU A 41 4.52 9.37 2.54
CA LEU A 41 5.90 9.42 2.04
C LEU A 41 6.41 8.05 1.59
N VAL A 42 6.16 7.00 2.38
CA VAL A 42 6.50 5.61 2.02
C VAL A 42 5.70 5.17 0.77
N SER A 43 4.42 5.55 0.69
CA SER A 43 3.57 5.28 -0.46
C SER A 43 4.02 6.04 -1.72
N GLY A 44 4.44 7.31 -1.61
CA GLY A 44 4.90 8.11 -2.74
C GLY A 44 6.22 7.61 -3.35
N GLY A 45 7.21 7.30 -2.49
CA GLY A 45 8.49 6.71 -2.94
C GLY A 45 8.32 5.28 -3.47
N GLY A 46 7.46 4.50 -2.81
CA GLY A 46 7.12 3.13 -3.22
C GLY A 46 6.42 3.05 -4.58
N PHE A 47 5.51 3.99 -4.86
CA PHE A 47 4.80 4.03 -6.14
C PHE A 47 5.73 4.28 -7.32
N ASN A 48 6.65 5.24 -7.24
CA ASN A 48 7.56 5.54 -8.36
C ASN A 48 8.44 4.34 -8.73
N ALA A 49 8.89 3.57 -7.74
CA ALA A 49 9.62 2.33 -7.99
C ALA A 49 8.71 1.28 -8.68
N LEU A 50 7.50 1.09 -8.15
CA LEU A 50 6.51 0.16 -8.68
C LEU A 50 6.09 0.51 -10.13
N TYR A 51 5.96 1.79 -10.44
CA TYR A 51 5.62 2.28 -11.77
C TYR A 51 6.72 1.98 -12.78
N ARG A 52 7.99 2.27 -12.44
CA ARG A 52 9.13 1.95 -13.33
C ARG A 52 9.26 0.45 -13.55
N GLU A 53 9.17 -0.33 -12.48
CA GLU A 53 9.24 -1.79 -12.55
C GLU A 53 8.11 -2.37 -13.41
N GLY A 54 6.88 -1.86 -13.25
CA GLY A 54 5.74 -2.31 -14.04
C GLY A 54 5.82 -1.95 -15.51
N MET A 55 6.19 -0.71 -15.84
CA MET A 55 6.35 -0.31 -17.23
C MET A 55 7.51 -1.05 -17.91
N GLY A 56 8.62 -1.27 -17.20
CA GLY A 56 9.74 -2.07 -17.69
C GLY A 56 9.35 -3.52 -17.97
N LEU A 57 8.67 -4.18 -17.03
CA LEU A 57 8.20 -5.56 -17.24
C LEU A 57 7.24 -5.68 -18.44
N ILE A 58 6.34 -4.70 -18.63
CA ILE A 58 5.44 -4.68 -19.79
C ILE A 58 6.23 -4.60 -21.10
N GLU A 59 7.25 -3.74 -21.16
CA GLU A 59 8.12 -3.57 -22.33
C GLU A 59 8.94 -4.84 -22.62
N GLU A 60 9.57 -5.42 -21.60
CA GLU A 60 10.37 -6.64 -21.71
C GLU A 60 9.52 -7.83 -22.18
N VAL A 61 8.32 -8.01 -21.63
CA VAL A 61 7.39 -9.07 -22.04
C VAL A 61 6.90 -8.85 -23.47
N ALA A 62 6.56 -7.60 -23.85
CA ALA A 62 6.15 -7.30 -25.23
C ALA A 62 7.27 -7.64 -26.22
N SER A 63 8.50 -7.20 -25.94
CA SER A 63 9.70 -7.49 -26.74
C SER A 63 9.95 -8.99 -26.87
N TYR A 64 9.84 -9.73 -25.76
CA TYR A 64 9.99 -11.18 -25.75
C TYR A 64 8.90 -11.87 -26.60
N LEU A 65 7.63 -11.55 -26.37
CA LEU A 65 6.51 -12.19 -27.08
C LEU A 65 6.53 -11.88 -28.58
N ASP A 66 7.00 -10.70 -28.99
CA ASP A 66 7.19 -10.35 -30.39
C ASP A 66 8.51 -10.88 -30.97
N GLY A 67 9.49 -11.23 -30.15
CA GLY A 67 10.79 -11.72 -30.58
C GLY A 67 10.98 -13.20 -30.30
N GLU A 68 11.89 -13.48 -29.36
CA GLU A 68 12.36 -14.81 -28.98
C GLU A 68 11.21 -15.76 -28.60
N GLY A 69 10.17 -15.25 -27.95
CA GLY A 69 8.99 -16.02 -27.53
C GLY A 69 8.27 -16.69 -28.70
N ARG A 70 8.23 -16.07 -29.89
CA ARG A 70 7.66 -16.72 -31.09
C ARG A 70 8.50 -17.91 -31.55
N SER A 71 9.82 -17.77 -31.51
CA SER A 71 10.74 -18.85 -31.87
C SER A 71 10.68 -19.98 -30.86
N ALA A 72 10.68 -19.65 -29.57
CA ALA A 72 10.57 -20.60 -28.47
C ALA A 72 9.26 -21.39 -28.56
N SER A 73 8.12 -20.71 -28.77
CA SER A 73 6.81 -21.36 -28.92
C SER A 73 6.76 -22.36 -30.08
N ARG A 74 7.46 -22.09 -31.20
CA ARG A 74 7.48 -22.98 -32.38
C ARG A 74 8.29 -24.27 -32.16
N ALA A 75 9.21 -24.27 -31.21
CA ALA A 75 10.05 -25.42 -30.89
C ALA A 75 9.39 -26.40 -29.90
N LEU A 76 8.26 -26.01 -29.30
CA LEU A 76 7.55 -26.80 -28.31
C LEU A 76 6.73 -27.94 -28.93
N THR A 77 6.46 -28.96 -28.11
CA THR A 77 5.45 -29.97 -28.45
C THR A 77 4.07 -29.33 -28.59
N ARG A 78 3.11 -30.04 -29.19
CA ARG A 78 1.74 -29.53 -29.36
C ARG A 78 1.07 -29.19 -28.02
N GLU A 79 1.31 -30.00 -27.00
CA GLU A 79 0.78 -29.79 -25.64
C GLU A 79 1.41 -28.55 -25.01
N ALA A 80 2.75 -28.47 -24.98
CA ALA A 80 3.46 -27.31 -24.43
C ALA A 80 3.17 -26.01 -25.20
N SER A 81 2.97 -26.06 -26.52
CA SER A 81 2.56 -24.92 -27.34
C SER A 81 1.18 -24.37 -26.93
N PHE A 82 0.23 -25.25 -26.59
CA PHE A 82 -1.09 -24.84 -26.12
C PHE A 82 -1.02 -24.18 -24.75
N VAL A 83 -0.22 -24.74 -23.83
CA VAL A 83 0.05 -24.13 -22.52
C VAL A 83 0.72 -22.75 -22.69
N TYR A 84 1.75 -22.65 -23.54
CA TYR A 84 2.42 -21.40 -23.87
C TYR A 84 1.44 -20.33 -24.34
N ALA A 85 0.55 -20.67 -25.29
CA ALA A 85 -0.44 -19.73 -25.82
C ALA A 85 -1.43 -19.26 -24.73
N THR A 86 -1.87 -20.19 -23.89
CA THR A 86 -2.79 -19.87 -22.79
C THR A 86 -2.12 -18.96 -21.76
N GLU A 87 -0.90 -19.27 -21.36
CA GLU A 87 -0.19 -18.53 -20.32
C GLU A 87 0.33 -17.18 -20.77
N SER A 88 0.78 -17.06 -22.02
CA SER A 88 1.14 -15.76 -22.60
C SER A 88 -0.08 -14.82 -22.70
N MET A 89 -1.27 -15.34 -23.03
CA MET A 89 -2.50 -14.54 -23.01
C MET A 89 -2.92 -14.15 -21.59
N ARG A 90 -2.77 -15.05 -20.61
CA ARG A 90 -3.02 -14.73 -19.19
C ARG A 90 -2.04 -13.67 -18.68
N LEU A 91 -0.75 -13.82 -18.98
CA LEU A 91 0.29 -12.86 -18.62
C LEU A 91 -0.02 -11.48 -19.19
N THR A 92 -0.26 -11.37 -20.50
CA THR A 92 -0.59 -10.08 -21.14
C THR A 92 -1.86 -9.44 -20.57
N THR A 93 -2.89 -10.23 -20.27
CA THR A 93 -4.10 -9.72 -19.61
C THR A 93 -3.79 -9.15 -18.22
N ARG A 94 -2.99 -9.85 -17.40
CA ARG A 94 -2.57 -9.37 -16.07
C ARG A 94 -1.73 -8.10 -16.18
N LEU A 95 -0.79 -8.05 -17.12
CA LEU A 95 0.04 -6.87 -17.37
C LEU A 95 -0.79 -5.66 -17.81
N MET A 96 -1.84 -5.87 -18.59
CA MET A 96 -2.76 -4.79 -18.97
C MET A 96 -3.55 -4.26 -17.78
N GLN A 97 -4.00 -5.14 -16.88
CA GLN A 97 -4.65 -4.72 -15.62
C GLN A 97 -3.70 -3.92 -14.74
N LEU A 98 -2.44 -4.37 -14.64
CA LEU A 98 -1.39 -3.65 -13.93
C LEU A 98 -1.16 -2.26 -14.53
N ALA A 99 -1.00 -2.17 -15.84
CA ALA A 99 -0.80 -0.91 -16.56
C ALA A 99 -1.94 0.08 -16.31
N SER A 100 -3.18 -0.38 -16.41
CA SER A 100 -4.37 0.44 -16.18
C SER A 100 -4.37 1.06 -14.77
N TRP A 101 -4.05 0.28 -13.75
CA TRP A 101 -3.98 0.79 -12.38
C TRP A 101 -2.80 1.75 -12.18
N LEU A 102 -1.63 1.44 -12.73
CA LEU A 102 -0.43 2.28 -12.63
C LEU A 102 -0.65 3.66 -13.26
N LEU A 103 -1.28 3.70 -14.43
CA LEU A 103 -1.60 4.95 -15.12
C LEU A 103 -2.62 5.76 -14.33
N LEU A 104 -3.65 5.11 -13.80
CA LEU A 104 -4.65 5.77 -12.98
C LEU A 104 -4.04 6.38 -11.72
N GLN A 105 -3.20 5.62 -11.00
CA GLN A 105 -2.52 6.13 -9.80
C GLN A 105 -1.58 7.28 -10.13
N ARG A 106 -0.91 7.25 -11.28
CA ARG A 106 -0.06 8.35 -11.74
C ARG A 106 -0.87 9.64 -11.93
N ALA A 107 -2.01 9.56 -12.63
CA ALA A 107 -2.88 10.72 -12.85
C ALA A 107 -3.41 11.31 -11.53
N VAL A 108 -3.64 10.48 -10.52
CA VAL A 108 -3.99 10.93 -9.16
C VAL A 108 -2.83 11.66 -8.49
N ASN A 109 -1.62 11.10 -8.57
CA ASN A 109 -0.43 11.70 -7.98
C ASN A 109 -0.06 13.04 -8.65
N GLU A 110 -0.35 13.18 -9.95
CA GLU A 110 -0.17 14.43 -10.72
C GLU A 110 -1.30 15.45 -10.47
N GLY A 111 -2.36 15.06 -9.75
CA GLY A 111 -3.50 15.92 -9.42
C GLY A 111 -4.50 16.11 -10.56
N GLU A 112 -4.39 15.35 -11.65
CA GLU A 112 -5.31 15.40 -12.79
C GLU A 112 -6.68 14.80 -12.44
N ILE A 113 -6.72 13.87 -11.48
CA ILE A 113 -7.92 13.18 -11.03
C ILE A 113 -8.06 13.33 -9.51
N THR A 114 -9.25 13.66 -9.04
CA THR A 114 -9.52 13.75 -7.60
C THR A 114 -9.47 12.36 -6.95
N PRO A 115 -9.07 12.25 -5.67
CA PRO A 115 -9.02 10.95 -4.96
C PRO A 115 -10.36 10.20 -4.95
N GLU A 116 -11.48 10.90 -4.92
CA GLU A 116 -12.83 10.32 -4.94
C GLU A 116 -13.18 9.70 -6.29
N THR A 117 -12.90 10.41 -7.39
CA THR A 117 -13.06 9.88 -8.74
C THR A 117 -12.12 8.69 -8.96
N ALA A 118 -10.89 8.78 -8.45
CA ALA A 118 -9.92 7.70 -8.54
C ALA A 118 -10.39 6.41 -7.86
N ARG A 119 -11.00 6.48 -6.68
CA ARG A 119 -11.57 5.30 -6.00
C ARG A 119 -12.61 4.60 -6.86
N THR A 120 -13.47 5.38 -7.53
CA THR A 120 -14.50 4.84 -8.43
C THR A 120 -13.89 4.18 -9.66
N GLU A 121 -12.87 4.79 -10.27
CA GLU A 121 -12.19 4.23 -11.44
C GLU A 121 -11.34 2.99 -11.07
N LYS A 122 -10.63 3.02 -9.94
CA LYS A 122 -9.84 1.88 -9.44
C LYS A 122 -10.73 0.67 -9.13
N ALA A 123 -11.93 0.89 -8.61
CA ALA A 123 -12.90 -0.19 -8.35
C ALA A 123 -13.35 -0.91 -9.64
N LYS A 124 -13.23 -0.28 -10.81
CA LYS A 124 -13.54 -0.91 -12.10
C LYS A 124 -12.40 -1.81 -12.59
N VAL A 125 -11.17 -1.62 -12.10
CA VAL A 125 -10.02 -2.46 -12.44
C VAL A 125 -10.17 -3.80 -11.71
N LYS A 126 -10.71 -4.79 -12.41
CA LYS A 126 -10.94 -6.15 -11.86
C LYS A 126 -9.65 -6.96 -11.91
N PHE A 127 -8.88 -6.95 -10.82
CA PHE A 127 -7.69 -7.79 -10.66
C PHE A 127 -7.97 -9.29 -10.47
N SER A 128 -9.23 -9.69 -10.27
CA SER A 128 -9.62 -11.08 -9.96
C SER A 128 -9.93 -11.94 -11.19
N ALA A 129 -9.84 -11.40 -12.40
CA ALA A 129 -10.35 -12.08 -13.59
C ALA A 129 -9.45 -13.22 -14.10
N THR A 130 -8.19 -13.31 -13.66
CA THR A 130 -7.25 -14.29 -14.18
C THR A 130 -6.89 -15.33 -13.11
N PRO A 131 -7.25 -16.62 -13.32
CA PRO A 131 -6.82 -17.72 -12.46
C PRO A 131 -5.31 -17.69 -12.17
N THR A 132 -4.95 -17.96 -10.92
CA THR A 132 -3.55 -18.02 -10.43
C THR A 132 -2.99 -19.43 -10.46
N THR A 133 -3.82 -20.44 -10.75
CA THR A 133 -3.37 -21.82 -10.90
C THR A 133 -2.73 -21.99 -12.27
N HIS A 134 -1.46 -22.37 -12.24
CA HIS A 134 -0.66 -22.73 -13.41
C HIS A 134 -0.48 -24.24 -13.49
N GLY A 135 -0.07 -24.73 -14.66
CA GLY A 135 0.33 -26.11 -14.86
C GLY A 135 -0.48 -26.84 -15.92
N GLY A 136 -0.41 -28.17 -15.87
CA GLY A 136 -0.99 -29.06 -16.86
C GLY A 136 0.07 -29.75 -17.73
N PRO A 137 -0.34 -30.68 -18.62
CA PRO A 137 0.56 -31.38 -19.53
C PRO A 137 1.33 -30.39 -20.41
N GLY A 138 2.66 -30.46 -20.41
CA GLY A 138 3.53 -29.56 -21.16
C GLY A 138 4.00 -28.29 -20.42
N TRP A 139 3.65 -28.11 -19.14
CA TRP A 139 4.16 -26.98 -18.33
C TRP A 139 5.68 -27.06 -18.11
N GLU A 140 6.21 -28.25 -17.85
CA GLU A 140 7.65 -28.46 -17.60
C GLU A 140 8.53 -28.20 -18.83
N GLU A 141 7.92 -28.18 -20.02
CA GLU A 141 8.59 -27.91 -21.29
C GLU A 141 8.61 -26.42 -21.64
N LEU A 142 7.93 -25.56 -20.86
CA LEU A 142 7.87 -24.14 -21.16
C LEU A 142 9.25 -23.47 -21.07
N PRO A 143 9.53 -22.46 -21.90
CA PRO A 143 10.73 -21.67 -21.79
C PRO A 143 10.81 -21.00 -20.41
N LEU A 144 11.94 -21.16 -19.74
CA LEU A 144 12.16 -20.58 -18.41
C LEU A 144 11.93 -19.06 -18.39
N THR A 145 12.26 -18.37 -19.49
CA THR A 145 12.00 -16.94 -19.67
C THR A 145 10.52 -16.59 -19.50
N LEU A 146 9.60 -17.36 -20.12
CA LEU A 146 8.16 -17.13 -19.96
C LEU A 146 7.72 -17.37 -18.52
N VAL A 147 8.19 -18.45 -17.90
CA VAL A 147 7.86 -18.80 -16.50
C VAL A 147 8.32 -17.70 -15.53
N ASN A 148 9.50 -17.12 -15.76
CA ASN A 148 10.01 -16.01 -14.98
C ASN A 148 9.12 -14.77 -15.11
N TYR A 149 8.72 -14.40 -16.34
CA TYR A 149 7.82 -13.26 -16.54
C TYR A 149 6.43 -13.47 -15.92
N ILE A 150 5.90 -14.70 -15.93
CA ILE A 150 4.66 -15.03 -15.22
C ILE A 150 4.84 -14.75 -13.72
N ALA A 151 5.91 -15.28 -13.12
CA ALA A 151 6.18 -15.11 -11.70
C ALA A 151 6.44 -13.64 -11.32
N GLU A 152 7.14 -12.88 -12.17
CA GLU A 152 7.38 -11.43 -11.99
C GLU A 152 6.08 -10.64 -12.06
N GLY A 153 5.26 -10.89 -13.08
CA GLY A 153 3.95 -10.24 -13.24
C GLY A 153 3.04 -10.50 -12.04
N GLU A 154 3.05 -11.71 -11.49
CA GLU A 154 2.29 -12.05 -10.28
C GLU A 154 2.78 -11.32 -9.04
N ARG A 155 4.09 -11.33 -8.77
CA ARG A 155 4.67 -10.59 -7.63
C ARG A 155 4.33 -9.11 -7.69
N LEU A 156 4.39 -8.53 -8.88
CA LEU A 156 4.12 -7.12 -9.07
C LEU A 156 2.63 -6.79 -8.91
N LEU A 157 1.74 -7.64 -9.44
CA LEU A 157 0.30 -7.50 -9.28
C LEU A 157 -0.11 -7.59 -7.80
N GLU A 158 0.49 -8.51 -7.04
CA GLU A 158 0.24 -8.63 -5.59
C GLU A 158 0.72 -7.40 -4.82
N ARG A 159 1.88 -6.83 -5.20
CA ARG A 159 2.35 -5.56 -4.63
C ARG A 159 1.41 -4.40 -4.95
N VAL A 160 0.89 -4.32 -6.18
CA VAL A 160 -0.14 -3.34 -6.58
C VAL A 160 -1.40 -3.51 -5.74
N LYS A 161 -1.91 -4.74 -5.57
CA LYS A 161 -3.10 -5.01 -4.72
C LYS A 161 -2.85 -4.63 -3.27
N HIS A 162 -1.65 -4.88 -2.74
CA HIS A 162 -1.28 -4.46 -1.39
C HIS A 162 -1.26 -2.94 -1.27
N PHE A 163 -0.64 -2.25 -2.23
CA PHE A 163 -0.64 -0.78 -2.28
C PHE A 163 -2.07 -0.22 -2.36
N ASP A 164 -2.91 -0.79 -3.21
CA ASP A 164 -4.30 -0.35 -3.37
C ASP A 164 -5.12 -0.50 -2.08
N ARG A 165 -4.90 -1.57 -1.31
CA ARG A 165 -5.51 -1.73 0.03
C ARG A 165 -5.02 -0.68 1.02
N LEU A 166 -3.72 -0.41 1.05
CA LEU A 166 -3.13 0.62 1.91
C LEU A 166 -3.67 2.02 1.58
N ASP A 167 -3.81 2.35 0.29
CA ASP A 167 -4.35 3.62 -0.19
C ASP A 167 -5.84 3.81 0.15
N ARG A 168 -6.60 2.70 0.24
CA ARG A 168 -8.00 2.71 0.67
C ARG A 168 -8.19 2.77 2.18
N GLY A 169 -7.11 2.64 2.98
CA GLY A 169 -7.20 2.47 4.43
C GLY A 169 -7.84 1.14 4.85
N GLU A 170 -7.96 0.18 3.93
CA GLU A 170 -8.49 -1.16 4.19
C GLU A 170 -7.35 -2.06 4.70
N MET A 171 -6.86 -1.79 5.91
CA MET A 171 -6.05 -2.78 6.61
C MET A 171 -6.98 -3.82 7.25
N PRO A 172 -6.92 -5.10 6.86
CA PRO A 172 -7.44 -6.14 7.73
C PRO A 172 -6.69 -6.05 9.08
N PRO A 173 -7.36 -6.28 10.22
CA PRO A 173 -6.68 -6.30 11.50
C PRO A 173 -5.48 -7.26 11.41
N PRO A 174 -4.30 -6.89 11.94
CA PRO A 174 -3.12 -7.74 11.91
C PRO A 174 -3.50 -9.14 12.39
N THR A 175 -3.20 -10.16 11.61
CA THR A 175 -3.32 -11.52 12.12
C THR A 175 -2.20 -11.76 13.12
N GLU A 176 -2.38 -12.66 14.09
CA GLU A 176 -1.31 -13.02 15.03
C GLU A 176 -0.02 -13.45 14.29
N ALA A 177 -0.15 -14.04 13.09
CA ALA A 177 0.96 -14.40 12.23
C ALA A 177 1.69 -13.18 11.62
N ASP A 178 0.95 -12.11 11.30
CA ASP A 178 1.52 -10.85 10.79
C ASP A 178 2.20 -10.05 11.91
N GLU A 179 1.62 -10.02 13.12
CA GLU A 179 2.26 -9.44 14.31
C GLU A 179 3.57 -10.16 14.61
N THR A 180 3.53 -11.50 14.56
CA THR A 180 4.69 -12.37 14.74
C THR A 180 5.78 -12.10 13.69
N ARG A 181 5.41 -11.83 12.43
CA ARG A 181 6.36 -11.55 11.34
C ARG A 181 6.83 -10.10 11.30
N SER A 182 6.10 -9.18 11.92
CA SER A 182 6.49 -7.77 12.03
C SER A 182 7.83 -7.62 12.75
N ILE A 183 8.58 -6.57 12.42
CA ILE A 183 9.84 -6.28 13.11
C ILE A 183 9.60 -6.07 14.62
N ALA A 184 8.47 -5.46 15.00
CA ALA A 184 8.09 -5.29 16.39
C ALA A 184 7.94 -6.64 17.10
N GLY A 185 7.18 -7.59 16.53
CA GLY A 185 7.01 -8.92 17.11
C GLY A 185 8.28 -9.79 17.05
N GLN A 186 9.17 -9.57 16.09
CA GLN A 186 10.50 -10.18 16.07
C GLN A 186 11.39 -9.63 17.20
N MET A 187 11.39 -8.30 17.42
CA MET A 187 12.12 -7.66 18.51
C MET A 187 11.59 -8.09 19.87
N GLU A 188 10.27 -8.19 20.03
CA GLU A 188 9.65 -8.62 21.29
C GLU A 188 10.02 -10.08 21.63
N ARG A 189 10.01 -10.98 20.64
CA ARG A 189 10.49 -12.36 20.83
C ARG A 189 11.98 -12.44 21.14
N LEU A 190 12.79 -11.61 20.49
CA LEU A 190 14.21 -11.52 20.79
C LEU A 190 14.42 -11.06 22.25
N GLN A 191 13.73 -9.99 22.67
CA GLN A 191 13.77 -9.50 24.05
C GLN A 191 13.27 -10.54 25.07
N ALA A 192 12.19 -11.25 24.77
CA ALA A 192 11.64 -12.30 25.63
C ALA A 192 12.59 -13.51 25.76
N ALA A 193 13.32 -13.85 24.70
CA ALA A 193 14.36 -14.89 24.74
C ALA A 193 15.57 -14.44 25.57
N PHE A 194 16.02 -13.19 25.39
CA PHE A 194 17.14 -12.62 26.16
C PHE A 194 16.83 -12.47 27.66
N ARG A 195 15.59 -12.11 28.04
CA ARG A 195 15.19 -12.09 29.47
C ARG A 195 15.25 -13.47 30.09
N ARG A 196 14.67 -14.49 29.43
CA ARG A 196 14.71 -15.87 29.92
C ARG A 196 16.13 -16.42 30.12
N GLN A 197 17.08 -15.98 29.29
CA GLN A 197 18.47 -16.40 29.41
C GLN A 197 19.20 -15.72 30.58
N ASN A 198 18.79 -14.51 30.97
CA ASN A 198 19.35 -13.79 32.11
C ASN A 198 18.81 -14.29 33.46
N ASP A 199 17.55 -14.75 33.50
CA ASP A 199 16.93 -15.31 34.71
C ASP A 199 17.38 -16.75 35.02
N ALA A 200 18.03 -17.42 34.06
CA ALA A 200 18.53 -18.79 34.18
C ALA A 200 20.00 -18.88 34.66
N LYS A 201 20.56 -17.79 35.19
CA LYS A 201 21.93 -17.68 35.70
C LYS A 201 21.95 -17.21 37.14
#